data_AF-A0A8C4RPJ6-F1
#
_entry.id   AF-A0A8C4RPJ6-F1
#
_cell.length_a   1.000
_cell.length_b   1.000
_cell.length_c   1.000
_cell.angle_alpha   90.00
_cell.angle_beta   90.00
_cell.angle_gamma   90.00
#
_symmetry.space_group_name_H-M   'P 1'
#
loop_
_entity.id
_entity.type
_entity.pdbx_description
1 polymer ?
#
loop_
_entity_poly.entity_id
_entity_poly.type
_entity_poly.pdbx_seq_one_letter_code
_entity_poly.pdbx_strand_id
1 'polypeptide(L)'
;MVKFHLGSNNKSISSETSWPSHNFRWHPTKLSLALALVCHYRGLSLTDSERWQGHQAHSAKGRLAQRMVERVEVSLTRYDESVVTTDWQKKLTPEQYYVTREKGTELPFSGVYLNHTEVGMYHCVCCDAPLFRSEAKYNSGTGWPSFYEADGSCNGDESNTNIVRRPDNSLGSTGTEVICRQCDAHLGHVFEDGPQPTGLRFCINSVALTFKAVSK
;
A
#
# COMPACT_ATOMS: atom_id res chain seq x y z
N MET A 1 -68.50 -2.64 1.43
CA MET A 1 -68.09 -2.54 0.02
C MET A 1 -66.63 -2.15 0.03
N VAL A 2 -65.64 -2.88 -0.48
CA VAL A 2 -65.50 -3.66 -1.73
C VAL A 2 -64.54 -4.83 -1.43
N LYS A 3 -65.01 -6.09 -1.37
CA LYS A 3 -64.92 -7.17 -2.38
C LYS A 3 -63.58 -7.34 -3.12
N PHE A 4 -62.90 -8.43 -2.75
CA PHE A 4 -61.92 -9.20 -3.52
C PHE A 4 -62.42 -9.53 -4.93
N HIS A 5 -61.50 -9.59 -5.90
CA HIS A 5 -61.59 -10.50 -7.05
C HIS A 5 -60.25 -11.20 -7.27
N LEU A 6 -60.35 -12.53 -7.31
CA LEU A 6 -59.31 -13.51 -7.60
C LEU A 6 -59.02 -13.53 -9.09
N GLY A 7 -57.75 -13.74 -9.43
CA GLY A 7 -57.29 -14.13 -10.77
C GLY A 7 -56.16 -15.12 -10.63
N SER A 8 -56.53 -16.40 -10.54
CA SER A 8 -55.64 -17.55 -10.54
C SER A 8 -54.81 -17.63 -11.82
N ASN A 9 -53.54 -18.04 -11.73
CA ASN A 9 -53.06 -19.16 -12.53
C ASN A 9 -51.76 -19.77 -11.97
N ASN A 10 -51.90 -21.04 -11.62
CA ASN A 10 -50.85 -22.03 -11.38
C ASN A 10 -49.91 -22.15 -12.59
N LYS A 11 -48.61 -22.32 -12.32
CA LYS A 11 -47.81 -23.43 -12.84
C LYS A 11 -46.46 -23.49 -12.13
N SER A 12 -46.28 -24.54 -11.33
CA SER A 12 -45.00 -25.12 -10.97
C SER A 12 -44.29 -25.62 -12.23
N ILE A 13 -42.99 -25.37 -12.34
CA ILE A 13 -42.03 -26.21 -13.08
C ILE A 13 -40.70 -26.11 -12.34
N SER A 14 -40.28 -27.27 -11.84
CA SER A 14 -38.92 -27.65 -11.50
C SER A 14 -38.05 -27.69 -12.76
N SER A 15 -36.87 -27.10 -12.72
CA SER A 15 -35.74 -27.60 -13.51
C SER A 15 -34.44 -27.07 -12.93
N GLU A 16 -33.65 -28.01 -12.41
CA GLU A 16 -32.22 -27.92 -12.26
C GLU A 16 -31.59 -27.24 -13.48
N THR A 17 -30.74 -26.24 -13.25
CA THR A 17 -29.73 -25.85 -14.24
C THR A 17 -28.41 -25.68 -13.52
N SER A 18 -27.62 -26.73 -13.72
CA SER A 18 -26.16 -26.77 -13.63
C SER A 18 -25.51 -25.42 -13.96
N TRP A 19 -24.54 -25.05 -13.13
CA TRP A 19 -23.57 -24.02 -13.45
C TRP A 19 -22.75 -24.45 -14.66
N PRO A 20 -22.64 -23.62 -15.71
CA PRO A 20 -21.79 -23.95 -16.84
C PRO A 20 -20.32 -23.75 -16.44
N SER A 21 -19.60 -24.87 -16.40
CA SER A 21 -18.15 -24.93 -16.49
C SER A 21 -17.70 -24.43 -17.87
N HIS A 22 -17.39 -23.14 -17.97
CA HIS A 22 -16.71 -22.58 -19.13
C HIS A 22 -15.39 -21.89 -18.73
N ASN A 23 -14.32 -22.64 -19.00
CA ASN A 23 -12.99 -22.21 -19.42
C ASN A 23 -12.78 -20.69 -19.52
N PHE A 24 -12.12 -20.11 -18.52
CA PHE A 24 -11.44 -18.83 -18.69
C PHE A 24 -10.26 -19.01 -19.66
N ARG A 25 -10.53 -18.68 -20.91
CA ARG A 25 -9.56 -18.57 -21.99
C ARG A 25 -8.68 -17.36 -21.69
N TRP A 26 -7.45 -17.61 -21.24
CA TRP A 26 -6.45 -16.58 -21.01
C TRP A 26 -6.14 -15.84 -22.31
N HIS A 27 -6.33 -14.51 -22.30
CA HIS A 27 -5.99 -13.63 -23.40
C HIS A 27 -4.45 -13.45 -23.51
N PRO A 28 -3.86 -13.49 -24.72
CA PRO A 28 -2.43 -13.43 -24.94
C PRO A 28 -1.93 -11.97 -24.95
N THR A 29 -1.93 -11.30 -23.80
CA THR A 29 -1.40 -9.92 -23.71
C THR A 29 -0.11 -9.81 -22.91
N LYS A 30 0.24 -10.82 -22.10
CA LYS A 30 1.51 -10.82 -21.34
C LYS A 30 2.71 -11.32 -22.13
N LEU A 31 2.51 -12.21 -23.10
CA LEU A 31 3.57 -12.64 -24.03
C LEU A 31 4.00 -11.50 -24.98
N SER A 32 3.07 -10.59 -25.28
CA SER A 32 3.30 -9.46 -26.17
C SER A 32 4.19 -8.37 -25.53
N LEU A 33 4.13 -8.19 -24.21
CA LEU A 33 4.99 -7.23 -23.51
C LEU A 33 6.43 -7.75 -23.34
N ALA A 34 6.59 -9.05 -23.07
CA ALA A 34 7.90 -9.67 -22.94
C ALA A 34 8.66 -9.69 -24.29
N LEU A 35 7.98 -9.99 -25.40
CA LEU A 35 8.56 -9.86 -26.74
C LEU A 35 8.86 -8.39 -27.10
N ALA A 36 7.99 -7.45 -26.73
CA ALA A 36 8.21 -6.03 -27.01
C ALA A 36 9.46 -5.47 -26.31
N LEU A 37 9.75 -5.88 -25.06
CA LEU A 37 10.97 -5.49 -24.36
C LEU A 37 12.23 -6.04 -25.04
N VAL A 38 12.18 -7.27 -25.57
CA VAL A 38 13.30 -7.89 -26.29
C VAL A 38 13.56 -7.22 -27.64
N CYS A 39 12.51 -6.79 -28.35
CA CYS A 39 12.66 -6.04 -29.61
C CYS A 39 13.17 -4.61 -29.38
N HIS A 40 12.72 -3.92 -28.33
CA HIS A 40 13.14 -2.54 -28.05
C HIS A 40 14.62 -2.46 -27.62
N TYR A 41 15.13 -3.47 -26.90
CA TYR A 41 16.54 -3.53 -26.50
C TYR A 41 17.51 -3.84 -27.66
N ARG A 42 17.01 -4.22 -28.85
CA ARG A 42 17.84 -4.67 -29.99
C ARG A 42 17.54 -3.98 -31.32
N GLY A 43 16.61 -3.04 -31.38
CA GLY A 43 16.35 -2.23 -32.58
C GLY A 43 15.81 -3.01 -33.79
N LEU A 44 14.96 -4.02 -33.57
CA LEU A 44 14.38 -4.84 -34.65
C LEU A 44 12.88 -4.55 -34.86
N SER A 45 12.44 -4.56 -36.12
CA SER A 45 11.06 -4.30 -36.58
C SER A 45 10.17 -5.55 -36.43
N LEU A 46 8.89 -5.33 -36.09
CA LEU A 46 7.86 -6.36 -35.81
C LEU A 46 7.34 -7.15 -37.02
N THR A 47 8.02 -7.11 -38.18
CA THR A 47 7.54 -7.79 -39.41
C THR A 47 8.22 -9.12 -39.73
N ASP A 48 9.09 -9.63 -38.86
CA ASP A 48 9.80 -10.90 -39.06
C ASP A 48 9.27 -12.07 -38.21
N SER A 49 8.02 -12.00 -37.70
CA SER A 49 7.47 -13.04 -36.81
C SER A 49 6.97 -14.31 -37.53
N GLU A 50 6.90 -14.35 -38.86
CA GLU A 50 6.37 -15.52 -39.60
C GLU A 50 7.40 -16.25 -40.47
N ARG A 51 8.69 -15.89 -40.41
CA ARG A 51 9.76 -16.57 -41.17
C ARG A 51 10.78 -17.31 -40.31
N TRP A 52 10.31 -17.93 -39.22
CA TRP A 52 11.13 -18.79 -38.35
C TRP A 52 10.46 -20.15 -38.07
N GLN A 53 9.74 -20.70 -39.05
CA GLN A 53 9.39 -22.13 -39.06
C GLN A 53 10.38 -22.87 -39.97
N GLY A 54 11.50 -23.27 -39.38
CA GLY A 54 12.44 -24.20 -40.02
C GLY A 54 13.88 -23.78 -39.80
N HIS A 55 14.63 -24.65 -39.11
CA HIS A 55 16.07 -24.58 -38.86
C HIS A 55 16.52 -23.65 -37.72
N GLN A 56 16.59 -24.20 -36.49
CA GLN A 56 17.81 -24.27 -35.66
C GLN A 56 17.52 -24.57 -34.16
N ALA A 57 16.71 -25.58 -33.85
CA ALA A 57 16.59 -26.08 -32.47
C ALA A 57 17.84 -26.86 -31.96
N HIS A 58 18.79 -27.20 -32.84
CA HIS A 58 19.93 -28.08 -32.50
C HIS A 58 21.31 -27.39 -32.39
N SER A 59 21.38 -26.07 -32.57
CA SER A 59 22.63 -25.31 -32.37
C SER A 59 22.96 -25.17 -30.88
N ALA A 60 24.25 -25.21 -30.53
CA ALA A 60 24.72 -24.95 -29.15
C ALA A 60 24.21 -23.59 -28.62
N LYS A 61 24.04 -22.60 -29.51
CA LYS A 61 23.47 -21.29 -29.18
C LYS A 61 21.96 -21.35 -28.87
N GLY A 62 21.20 -22.22 -29.55
CA GLY A 62 19.78 -22.45 -29.30
C GLY A 62 19.52 -23.15 -27.95
N ARG A 63 20.37 -24.12 -27.61
CA ARG A 63 20.32 -24.80 -26.29
C ARG A 63 20.65 -23.87 -25.12
N LEU A 64 21.56 -22.91 -25.32
CA LEU A 64 21.89 -21.89 -24.32
C LEU A 64 20.74 -20.90 -24.11
N ALA A 65 20.08 -20.47 -25.19
CA ALA A 65 18.92 -19.59 -25.11
C ALA A 65 17.73 -20.24 -24.38
N GLN A 66 17.42 -21.51 -24.69
CA GLN A 66 16.37 -22.26 -23.97
C GLN A 66 16.68 -22.41 -22.48
N ARG A 67 17.92 -22.77 -22.11
CA ARG A 67 18.35 -22.88 -20.71
C ARG A 67 18.28 -21.56 -19.92
N MET A 68 18.46 -20.42 -20.61
CA MET A 68 18.32 -19.10 -19.98
C MET A 68 16.86 -18.74 -19.75
N VAL A 69 15.96 -19.02 -20.71
CA VAL A 69 14.52 -18.79 -20.56
C VAL A 69 13.95 -19.66 -19.44
N GLU A 70 14.31 -20.94 -19.40
CA GLU A 70 13.84 -21.90 -18.39
C GLU A 70 14.34 -21.52 -16.98
N ARG A 71 15.57 -20.97 -16.85
CA ARG A 71 16.10 -20.45 -15.59
C ARG A 71 15.37 -19.20 -15.11
N VAL A 72 14.95 -18.32 -16.02
CA VAL A 72 14.16 -17.11 -15.69
C VAL A 72 12.74 -17.50 -15.29
N GLU A 73 12.10 -18.43 -15.99
CA GLU A 73 10.76 -18.92 -15.62
C GLU A 73 10.76 -19.60 -14.25
N VAL A 74 11.72 -20.47 -13.95
CA VAL A 74 11.87 -21.11 -12.64
C VAL A 74 12.11 -20.08 -11.52
N SER A 75 12.74 -18.94 -11.83
CA SER A 75 12.95 -17.85 -10.87
C SER A 75 11.69 -17.01 -10.64
N LEU A 76 10.79 -16.92 -11.63
CA LEU A 76 9.52 -16.19 -11.53
C LEU A 76 8.41 -17.04 -10.87
N THR A 77 8.58 -18.37 -10.82
CA THR A 77 7.63 -19.30 -10.20
C THR A 77 7.98 -19.67 -8.76
N ARG A 78 9.09 -19.20 -8.21
CA ARG A 78 9.33 -19.28 -6.76
C ARG A 78 8.56 -18.16 -6.07
N TYR A 79 7.25 -18.35 -6.02
CA TYR A 79 6.41 -17.66 -5.06
C TYR A 79 6.91 -18.09 -3.68
N ASP A 80 7.63 -17.21 -3.01
CA ASP A 80 8.12 -17.47 -1.67
C ASP A 80 6.93 -17.43 -0.71
N GLU A 81 6.36 -18.61 -0.48
CA GLU A 81 5.25 -18.86 0.44
C GLU A 81 5.65 -18.56 1.91
N SER A 82 6.91 -18.17 2.16
CA SER A 82 7.43 -17.81 3.49
C SER A 82 7.43 -16.30 3.79
N VAL A 83 6.91 -15.44 2.90
CA VAL A 83 6.58 -14.06 3.31
C VAL A 83 5.39 -14.12 4.25
N VAL A 84 5.69 -14.26 5.55
CA VAL A 84 4.72 -14.14 6.64
C VAL A 84 4.12 -12.75 6.55
N THR A 85 2.99 -12.63 5.86
CA THR A 85 2.20 -11.40 5.85
C THR A 85 1.69 -11.20 7.27
N THR A 86 2.12 -10.12 7.91
CA THR A 86 1.66 -9.82 9.27
C THR A 86 0.15 -9.58 9.25
N ASP A 87 -0.59 -10.38 10.02
CA ASP A 87 -2.03 -10.19 10.21
C ASP A 87 -2.27 -9.03 11.19
N TRP A 88 -2.42 -7.83 10.64
CA TRP A 88 -2.62 -6.61 11.40
C TRP A 88 -3.98 -6.56 12.11
N GLN A 89 -5.00 -7.25 11.60
CA GLN A 89 -6.33 -7.28 12.23
C GLN A 89 -6.29 -7.98 13.59
N LYS A 90 -5.37 -8.93 13.79
CA LYS A 90 -5.17 -9.61 15.08
C LYS A 90 -4.31 -8.81 16.07
N LYS A 91 -3.45 -7.91 15.58
CA LYS A 91 -2.49 -7.17 16.40
C LYS A 91 -2.97 -5.78 16.83
N LEU A 92 -3.86 -5.18 16.05
CA LEU A 92 -4.32 -3.81 16.24
C LEU A 92 -5.76 -3.78 16.74
N THR A 93 -6.11 -2.72 17.47
CA THR A 93 -7.52 -2.42 17.73
C THR A 93 -8.22 -2.06 16.42
N PRO A 94 -9.56 -2.15 16.34
CA PRO A 94 -10.31 -1.76 15.14
C PRO A 94 -9.99 -0.34 14.66
N GLU A 95 -9.87 0.62 15.58
CA GLU A 95 -9.55 2.02 15.26
C GLU A 95 -8.11 2.19 14.76
N GLN A 96 -7.14 1.52 15.40
CA GLN A 96 -5.76 1.50 14.94
C GLN A 96 -5.65 0.90 13.54
N TYR A 97 -6.38 -0.19 13.26
CA TYR A 97 -6.40 -0.82 11.94
C TYR A 97 -7.01 0.12 10.90
N TYR A 98 -8.17 0.72 11.18
CA TYR A 98 -8.83 1.67 10.30
C TYR A 98 -7.90 2.83 9.93
N VAL A 99 -7.25 3.47 10.91
CA VAL A 99 -6.33 4.57 10.63
C VAL A 99 -5.08 4.10 9.89
N THR A 100 -4.39 3.08 10.40
CA THR A 100 -3.05 2.73 9.89
C THR A 100 -3.06 1.89 8.60
N ARG A 101 -4.14 1.16 8.32
CA ARG A 101 -4.23 0.24 7.17
C ARG A 101 -5.26 0.67 6.14
N GLU A 102 -6.35 1.29 6.57
CA GLU A 102 -7.40 1.78 5.67
C GLU A 102 -7.28 3.29 5.41
N LYS A 103 -6.19 3.91 5.89
CA LYS A 103 -5.91 5.35 5.75
C LYS A 103 -7.02 6.25 6.31
N GLY A 104 -7.68 5.77 7.36
CA GLY A 104 -8.64 6.54 8.12
C GLY A 104 -7.99 7.70 8.87
N THR A 105 -8.83 8.56 9.44
CA THR A 105 -8.41 9.65 10.33
C THR A 105 -9.24 9.59 11.61
N GLU A 106 -8.59 9.68 12.77
CA GLU A 106 -9.29 9.76 14.05
C GLU A 106 -10.04 11.10 14.16
N LEU A 107 -11.07 11.17 15.01
CA LEU A 107 -11.79 12.42 15.22
C LEU A 107 -10.86 13.50 15.80
N PRO A 108 -11.03 14.77 15.41
CA PRO A 108 -10.26 15.84 16.02
C PRO A 108 -10.55 15.89 17.53
N PHE A 109 -9.52 16.18 18.30
CA PHE A 109 -9.57 16.32 19.77
C PHE A 109 -9.83 15.03 20.57
N SER A 110 -9.87 13.84 19.94
CA SER A 110 -10.12 12.58 20.65
C SER A 110 -8.84 11.83 21.07
N GLY A 111 -7.70 12.11 20.43
CA GLY A 111 -6.47 11.35 20.60
C GLY A 111 -5.78 11.54 21.95
N VAL A 112 -5.32 10.43 22.57
CA VAL A 112 -4.64 10.41 23.87
C VAL A 112 -3.34 11.22 23.89
N TYR A 113 -2.65 11.33 22.76
CA TYR A 113 -1.38 12.03 22.64
C TYR A 113 -1.51 13.49 22.23
N LEU A 114 -2.74 14.01 22.07
CA LEU A 114 -2.95 15.40 21.68
C LEU A 114 -2.30 16.38 22.65
N ASN A 115 -2.65 16.28 23.94
CA ASN A 115 -2.12 17.15 25.01
C ASN A 115 -0.97 16.50 25.81
N HIS A 116 -0.43 15.39 25.32
CA HIS A 116 0.66 14.69 25.97
C HIS A 116 1.98 15.47 25.85
N THR A 117 2.71 15.58 26.96
CA THR A 117 3.93 16.41 27.09
C THR A 117 5.09 15.71 27.82
N GLU A 118 4.97 14.42 28.13
CA GLU A 118 6.08 13.69 28.74
C GLU A 118 7.26 13.59 27.78
N VAL A 119 8.48 13.58 28.35
CA VAL A 119 9.73 13.49 27.59
C VAL A 119 9.96 12.05 27.15
N GLY A 120 10.11 11.85 25.83
CA GLY A 120 10.30 10.53 25.27
C GLY A 120 10.17 10.48 23.75
N MET A 121 9.89 9.28 23.25
CA MET A 121 9.79 8.98 21.82
C MET A 121 8.40 8.43 21.48
N TYR A 122 7.85 8.93 20.38
CA TYR A 122 6.65 8.39 19.76
C TYR A 122 7.06 7.36 18.70
N HIS A 123 6.48 6.18 18.80
CA HIS A 123 6.76 5.03 17.94
C HIS A 123 5.53 4.70 17.09
N CYS A 124 5.74 4.02 15.97
CA CYS A 124 4.67 3.46 15.17
C CYS A 124 3.92 2.38 15.95
N VAL A 125 2.60 2.49 16.09
CA VAL A 125 1.78 1.49 16.80
C VAL A 125 1.87 0.08 16.17
N CYS A 126 2.15 -0.01 14.87
CA CYS A 126 2.24 -1.29 14.17
C CYS A 126 3.58 -2.00 14.36
N CYS A 127 4.68 -1.31 14.09
CA CYS A 127 6.01 -1.93 14.00
C CYS A 127 7.00 -1.43 15.05
N ASP A 128 6.59 -0.52 15.92
CA ASP A 128 7.41 0.02 17.00
C ASP A 128 8.65 0.80 16.53
N ALA A 129 8.71 1.20 15.26
CA ALA A 129 9.77 2.08 14.74
C ALA A 129 9.67 3.48 15.37
N PRO A 130 10.78 4.12 15.79
CA PRO A 130 10.77 5.48 16.31
C PRO A 130 10.41 6.48 15.20
N LEU A 131 9.48 7.39 15.49
CA LEU A 131 8.93 8.33 14.50
C LEU A 131 9.17 9.79 14.87
N PHE A 132 8.86 10.18 16.12
CA PHE A 132 8.88 11.57 16.54
C PHE A 132 9.37 11.72 17.97
N ARG A 133 10.21 12.72 18.20
CA ARG A 133 10.70 13.08 19.53
C ARG A 133 9.70 14.00 20.24
N SER A 134 9.61 13.89 21.56
CA SER A 134 8.78 14.79 22.39
C SER A 134 9.16 16.27 22.23
N GLU A 135 10.44 16.55 22.03
CA GLU A 135 11.01 17.90 21.85
C GLU A 135 10.58 18.54 20.53
N ALA A 136 10.19 17.71 19.55
CA ALA A 136 9.64 18.16 18.28
C ALA A 136 8.13 18.47 18.38
N LYS A 137 7.47 18.04 19.45
CA LYS A 137 6.02 18.15 19.61
C LYS A 137 5.62 19.56 20.05
N TYR A 138 4.53 20.08 19.49
CA TYR A 138 3.96 21.36 19.88
C TYR A 138 2.43 21.36 19.75
N ASN A 139 1.78 22.37 20.33
CA ASN A 139 0.34 22.55 20.20
C ASN A 139 0.03 23.42 18.97
N SER A 140 -0.55 22.82 17.93
CA SER A 140 -0.98 23.52 16.72
C SER A 140 -2.43 24.01 16.76
N GLY A 141 -3.23 23.57 17.74
CA GLY A 141 -4.67 23.84 17.81
C GLY A 141 -5.52 23.08 16.77
N THR A 142 -4.93 22.16 16.00
CA THR A 142 -5.62 21.48 14.88
C THR A 142 -6.51 20.31 15.31
N GLY A 143 -6.32 19.79 16.52
CA GLY A 143 -7.06 18.64 17.03
C GLY A 143 -6.30 17.31 17.01
N TRP A 144 -5.09 17.27 16.44
CA TRP A 144 -4.22 16.10 16.43
C TRP A 144 -2.80 16.43 16.94
N PRO A 145 -2.06 15.44 17.48
CA PRO A 145 -0.63 15.58 17.75
C PRO A 145 0.11 16.23 16.57
N SER A 146 0.93 17.24 16.88
CA SER A 146 1.69 17.98 15.89
C SER A 146 3.17 18.02 16.23
N PHE A 147 4.01 17.77 15.24
CA PHE A 147 5.46 17.80 15.35
C PHE A 147 6.06 18.68 14.25
N TYR A 148 7.16 19.38 14.52
CA TYR A 148 7.81 20.20 13.48
C TYR A 148 8.86 19.42 12.66
N GLU A 149 9.31 18.27 13.14
CA GLU A 149 10.24 17.38 12.43
C GLU A 149 10.07 15.92 12.87
N ALA A 150 10.46 14.98 11.99
CA ALA A 150 10.54 13.56 12.31
C ALA A 150 11.89 13.21 12.96
N ASP A 151 11.92 12.14 13.76
CA ASP A 151 13.16 11.63 14.35
C ASP A 151 14.15 11.19 13.27
N GLY A 152 15.43 11.56 13.45
CA GLY A 152 16.49 11.34 12.46
C GLY A 152 16.60 12.42 11.37
N SER A 153 15.76 13.48 11.42
CA SER A 153 15.88 14.61 10.50
C SER A 153 17.15 15.44 10.77
N CYS A 154 17.79 15.92 9.72
CA CYS A 154 19.05 16.67 9.77
C CYS A 154 19.01 17.80 8.74
N ASN A 155 18.93 19.07 9.16
CA ASN A 155 18.88 20.23 8.25
C ASN A 155 17.81 20.09 7.15
N GLY A 156 16.66 19.50 7.47
CA GLY A 156 15.57 19.22 6.51
C GLY A 156 15.75 17.93 5.68
N ASP A 157 16.87 17.22 5.80
CA ASP A 157 17.05 15.89 5.23
C ASP A 157 16.34 14.83 6.08
N GLU A 158 15.48 14.05 5.43
CA GLU A 158 14.66 13.00 6.04
C GLU A 158 15.13 11.59 5.67
N SER A 159 16.29 11.44 4.99
CA SER A 159 16.78 10.14 4.49
C SER A 159 16.97 9.10 5.60
N ASN A 160 17.25 9.53 6.82
CA ASN A 160 17.50 8.69 7.99
C ASN A 160 16.28 8.52 8.91
N THR A 161 15.12 9.05 8.52
CA THR A 161 13.89 8.95 9.30
C THR A 161 13.19 7.62 9.07
N ASN A 162 12.19 7.29 9.89
CA ASN A 162 11.26 6.17 9.64
C ASN A 162 9.95 6.61 8.98
N ILE A 163 9.91 7.78 8.32
CA ILE A 163 8.73 8.27 7.60
C ILE A 163 8.97 8.38 6.10
N VAL A 164 7.91 8.19 5.32
CA VAL A 164 7.89 8.43 3.87
C VAL A 164 6.73 9.37 3.56
N ARG A 165 7.00 10.36 2.73
CA ARG A 165 6.01 11.29 2.20
C ARG A 165 5.42 10.74 0.90
N ARG A 166 4.09 10.77 0.75
CA ARG A 166 3.41 10.45 -0.50
C ARG A 166 2.40 11.55 -0.87
N PRO A 167 2.33 11.97 -2.14
CA PRO A 167 1.27 12.87 -2.58
C PRO A 167 -0.10 12.25 -2.31
N ASP A 168 -1.00 12.99 -1.69
CA ASP A 168 -2.38 12.58 -1.45
C ASP A 168 -3.34 13.60 -2.05
N ASN A 169 -4.17 13.12 -2.98
CA ASN A 169 -5.16 13.93 -3.69
C ASN A 169 -6.60 13.61 -3.25
N SER A 170 -6.78 12.79 -2.21
CA SER A 170 -8.08 12.23 -1.82
C SER A 170 -9.03 13.25 -1.18
N LEU A 171 -8.52 14.34 -0.59
CA LEU A 171 -9.33 15.26 0.24
C LEU A 171 -9.43 16.71 -0.29
N GLY A 172 -9.15 16.98 -1.56
CA GLY A 172 -9.32 18.32 -2.17
C GLY A 172 -8.37 19.42 -1.63
N SER A 173 -7.57 19.09 -0.61
CA SER A 173 -6.39 19.81 -0.16
C SER A 173 -5.16 19.00 -0.57
N THR A 174 -4.10 19.67 -1.02
CA THR A 174 -2.81 19.09 -1.38
C THR A 174 -2.02 18.67 -0.11
N GLY A 175 -2.60 17.79 0.69
CA GLY A 175 -1.90 17.18 1.82
C GLY A 175 -0.85 16.20 1.32
N THR A 176 0.33 16.21 1.92
CA THR A 176 1.31 15.14 1.69
C THR A 176 1.12 14.10 2.78
N GLU A 177 0.65 12.91 2.42
CA GLU A 177 0.50 11.78 3.34
C GLU A 177 1.86 11.41 3.94
N VAL A 178 1.85 11.10 5.23
CA VAL A 178 3.00 10.58 5.97
C VAL A 178 2.70 9.13 6.34
N ILE A 179 3.55 8.21 5.88
CA ILE A 179 3.47 6.79 6.20
C ILE A 179 4.74 6.32 6.90
N CYS A 180 4.65 5.25 7.68
CA CYS A 180 5.81 4.60 8.27
C CYS A 180 6.64 3.88 7.19
N ARG A 181 7.94 4.21 7.10
CA ARG A 181 8.89 3.60 6.15
C ARG A 181 9.03 2.08 6.33
N GLN A 182 8.87 1.58 7.56
CA GLN A 182 9.15 0.17 7.89
C GLN A 182 7.98 -0.77 7.61
N CYS A 183 6.74 -0.27 7.66
CA CYS A 183 5.55 -1.12 7.57
C CYS A 183 4.38 -0.53 6.78
N ASP A 184 4.60 0.60 6.09
CA ASP A 184 3.60 1.33 5.29
C ASP A 184 2.33 1.73 6.06
N ALA A 185 2.39 1.79 7.40
CA ALA A 185 1.27 2.27 8.21
C ALA A 185 1.01 3.74 7.91
N HIS A 186 -0.25 4.10 7.61
CA HIS A 186 -0.67 5.50 7.53
C HIS A 186 -0.56 6.16 8.91
N LEU A 187 0.05 7.34 8.96
CA LEU A 187 0.28 8.10 10.20
C LEU A 187 -0.56 9.37 10.21
N GLY A 188 -0.61 10.10 9.10
CA GLY A 188 -1.32 11.37 8.95
C GLY A 188 -0.78 12.15 7.76
N HIS A 189 -0.61 13.46 7.91
CA HIS A 189 -0.15 14.35 6.83
C HIS A 189 0.86 15.38 7.32
N VAL A 190 1.65 15.92 6.38
CA VAL A 190 2.56 17.04 6.60
C VAL A 190 2.13 18.25 5.79
N PHE A 191 2.24 19.43 6.42
CA PHE A 191 1.88 20.73 5.87
C PHE A 191 3.02 21.73 6.03
N GLU A 192 3.05 22.79 5.21
CA GLU A 192 4.07 23.87 5.21
C GLU A 192 3.66 25.08 6.06
N ASP A 193 2.80 24.89 7.05
CA ASP A 193 2.28 25.92 7.97
C ASP A 193 2.75 25.71 9.42
N GLY A 194 3.91 25.07 9.57
CA GLY A 194 4.52 24.79 10.87
C GLY A 194 5.40 25.91 11.42
N PRO A 195 5.87 25.78 12.67
CA PRO A 195 6.78 26.72 13.28
C PRO A 195 8.20 26.62 12.69
N GLN A 196 9.01 27.65 12.95
CA GLN A 196 10.45 27.56 12.78
C GLN A 196 11.04 26.46 13.71
N PRO A 197 12.15 25.80 13.32
CA PRO A 197 13.04 26.13 12.20
C PRO A 197 12.66 25.51 10.85
N THR A 198 11.78 24.50 10.83
CA THR A 198 11.49 23.73 9.60
C THR A 198 10.38 24.35 8.77
N GLY A 199 9.45 25.09 9.38
CA GLY A 199 8.21 25.54 8.74
C GLY A 199 7.22 24.39 8.47
N LEU A 200 7.48 23.19 8.98
CA LEU A 200 6.69 22.00 8.72
C LEU A 200 5.80 21.64 9.90
N ARG A 201 4.60 21.14 9.61
CA ARG A 201 3.68 20.58 10.60
C ARG A 201 3.31 19.17 10.22
N PHE A 202 3.87 18.20 10.92
CA PHE A 202 3.46 16.80 10.89
C PHE A 202 2.23 16.64 11.78
N CYS A 203 1.06 16.54 11.16
CA CYS A 203 -0.23 16.35 11.82
C CYS A 203 -0.54 14.85 11.83
N ILE A 204 -0.36 14.21 12.98
CA ILE A 204 -0.30 12.75 13.08
C ILE A 204 -1.45 12.24 13.96
N ASN A 205 -2.13 11.20 13.50
CA ASN A 205 -3.17 10.52 14.29
C ASN A 205 -2.55 9.96 15.57
N SER A 206 -3.13 10.27 16.73
CA SER A 206 -2.70 9.72 18.01
C SER A 206 -2.81 8.19 18.04
N VAL A 207 -3.87 7.61 17.45
CA VAL A 207 -4.06 6.15 17.40
C VAL A 207 -3.00 5.44 16.56
N ALA A 208 -2.28 6.15 15.69
CA ALA A 208 -1.16 5.58 14.92
C ALA A 208 0.15 5.50 15.73
N LEU A 209 0.16 6.02 16.95
CA LEU A 209 1.35 6.14 17.78
C LEU A 209 1.28 5.29 19.06
N THR A 210 2.45 4.92 19.56
CA THR A 210 2.71 4.51 20.94
C THR A 210 3.80 5.40 21.52
N PHE A 211 3.89 5.50 22.84
CA PHE A 211 4.88 6.38 23.50
C PHE A 211 5.79 5.60 24.44
N LYS A 212 7.08 5.94 24.43
CA LYS A 212 8.11 5.42 25.34
C LYS A 212 8.79 6.57 26.06
N ALA A 213 8.57 6.67 27.36
CA ALA A 213 9.22 7.67 28.20
C ALA A 213 10.73 7.39 28.30
N VAL A 214 11.54 8.44 28.32
CA VAL A 214 12.96 8.31 28.69
C VAL A 214 13.03 8.29 30.21
N SER A 215 13.51 7.19 30.78
CA SER A 215 13.75 7.09 32.23
C SER A 215 14.75 8.15 32.67
N LYS A 216 14.35 8.94 33.68
CA LYS A 216 15.21 9.95 34.33
C LYS A 216 16.36 9.32 35.10
#